data_AF-A0A0F8ZBU2-F1
#
_entry.id   AF-A0A0F8ZBU2-F1
#
_cell.length_a   1.000
_cell.length_b   1.000
_cell.length_c   1.000
_cell.angle_alpha   90.00
_cell.angle_beta   90.00
_cell.angle_gamma   90.00
#
_symmetry.space_group_name_H-M   'P 1'
#
loop_
_entity.id
_entity.type
_entity.pdbx_description
1 polymer ?
#
loop_
_entity_poly.entity_id
_entity_poly.type
_entity_poly.pdbx_seq_one_letter_code
_entity_poly.pdbx_strand_id
1 'polypeptide(L)'
;MSKSTSDSVTAYTWNDKGQLIQVAAADSTATFAYDTRGNRIQKDVDGQITKYVYDGLKLVAEKDAADSITSAYTYDLSGQLISVYNNGNT
;
A
#
# COMPACT_ATOMS: atom_id res chain seq x y z
N MET A 1 -11.10 19.61 19.01
CA MET A 1 -10.98 18.59 17.95
C MET A 1 -10.39 17.34 18.59
N SER A 2 -11.20 16.32 18.88
CA SER A 2 -10.72 15.07 19.45
C SER A 2 -10.35 14.12 18.31
N LYS A 3 -9.05 13.92 18.08
CA LYS A 3 -8.57 12.75 17.36
C LYS A 3 -8.68 11.58 18.32
N SER A 4 -9.77 10.82 18.23
CA SER A 4 -9.94 9.60 19.01
C SER A 4 -8.93 8.58 18.49
N THR A 5 -7.86 8.36 19.24
CA THR A 5 -6.92 7.26 19.03
C THR A 5 -7.58 5.98 19.54
N SER A 6 -8.21 5.24 18.64
CA SER A 6 -8.65 3.86 18.92
C SER A 6 -7.90 2.88 18.03
N ASP A 7 -6.58 3.04 17.91
CA ASP A 7 -5.65 2.14 17.17
C ASP A 7 -5.50 0.75 17.83
N SER A 8 -6.51 0.27 18.55
CA SER A 8 -6.53 -1.10 19.05
C SER A 8 -6.93 -2.03 17.92
N VAL A 9 -5.94 -2.65 17.28
CA VAL A 9 -6.18 -3.74 16.32
C VAL A 9 -6.93 -4.86 17.02
N THR A 10 -8.04 -5.28 16.42
CA THR A 10 -8.93 -6.32 16.95
C THR A 10 -8.75 -7.65 16.24
N ALA A 11 -8.35 -7.65 14.96
CA ALA A 11 -8.15 -8.88 14.20
C ALA A 11 -7.16 -8.71 13.03
N TYR A 12 -6.53 -9.84 12.68
CA TYR A 12 -5.73 -10.02 11.47
C TYR A 12 -6.28 -11.20 10.68
N THR A 13 -6.50 -11.02 9.38
CA THR A 13 -6.96 -12.09 8.48
C THR A 13 -5.89 -12.37 7.44
N TRP A 14 -5.58 -13.66 7.26
CA TRP A 14 -4.54 -14.13 6.35
C TRP A 14 -5.15 -15.06 5.29
N ASN A 15 -4.60 -15.06 4.08
CA ASN A 15 -4.96 -16.04 3.05
C ASN A 15 -4.16 -17.35 3.19
N ASP A 16 -4.49 -18.36 2.39
CA ASP A 16 -3.81 -19.68 2.40
C ASP A 16 -2.32 -19.64 2.04
N LYS A 17 -1.85 -18.53 1.45
CA LYS A 17 -0.44 -18.28 1.15
C LYS A 17 0.30 -17.62 2.32
N GLY A 18 -0.36 -17.43 3.46
CA GLY A 18 0.21 -16.75 4.62
C GLY A 18 0.39 -15.25 4.41
N GLN A 19 -0.41 -14.62 3.54
CA GLN A 19 -0.35 -13.18 3.29
C GLN A 19 -1.48 -12.46 4.04
N LEU A 20 -1.15 -11.35 4.69
CA LEU A 20 -2.12 -10.53 5.42
C LEU A 20 -3.06 -9.84 4.44
N ILE A 21 -4.35 -10.17 4.47
CA ILE A 21 -5.38 -9.61 3.58
C ILE A 21 -6.30 -8.61 4.27
N GLN A 22 -6.36 -8.60 5.60
CA GLN A 22 -7.14 -7.62 6.37
C GLN A 22 -6.54 -7.35 7.75
N VAL A 23 -6.61 -6.09 8.17
CA VAL A 23 -6.46 -5.65 9.57
C VAL A 23 -7.75 -4.94 9.95
N ALA A 24 -8.41 -5.41 11.01
CA ALA A 24 -9.53 -4.72 11.62
C ALA A 24 -9.06 -4.01 12.90
N ALA A 25 -9.38 -2.73 13.04
CA ALA A 25 -9.23 -1.94 14.25
C ALA A 25 -10.62 -1.53 14.77
N ALA A 26 -10.68 -0.83 15.89
CA ALA A 26 -11.95 -0.42 16.49
C ALA A 26 -12.78 0.50 15.57
N ASP A 27 -12.12 1.34 14.78
CA ASP A 27 -12.71 2.41 13.97
C ASP A 27 -12.23 2.43 12.51
N SER A 28 -11.40 1.46 12.11
CA SER A 28 -10.81 1.42 10.76
C SER A 28 -10.62 -0.02 10.29
N THR A 29 -10.74 -0.24 8.98
CA THR A 29 -10.38 -1.50 8.33
C THR A 29 -9.42 -1.25 7.19
N ALA A 30 -8.30 -1.97 7.21
CA ALA A 30 -7.37 -2.03 6.09
C ALA A 30 -7.49 -3.38 5.36
N THR A 31 -7.57 -3.38 4.04
CA THR A 31 -7.50 -4.59 3.21
C THR A 31 -6.34 -4.53 2.22
N PHE A 32 -5.84 -5.71 1.82
CA PHE A 32 -4.68 -5.82 0.95
C PHE A 32 -4.90 -6.86 -0.15
N ALA A 33 -4.47 -6.54 -1.36
CA ALA A 33 -4.43 -7.47 -2.48
C ALA A 33 -2.99 -7.72 -2.94
N TYR A 34 -2.73 -8.92 -3.49
CA TYR A 34 -1.40 -9.35 -3.89
C TYR A 34 -1.42 -9.93 -5.32
N ASP A 35 -0.33 -9.76 -6.06
CA ASP A 35 -0.11 -10.46 -7.32
C ASP A 35 0.27 -11.94 -7.11
N THR A 36 0.43 -12.69 -8.19
CA THR A 36 0.80 -14.11 -8.14
C THR A 36 2.19 -14.37 -7.58
N ARG A 37 3.09 -13.37 -7.60
CA ARG A 37 4.46 -13.41 -7.04
C ARG A 37 4.48 -13.01 -5.57
N GLY A 38 3.34 -12.57 -5.03
CA GLY A 38 3.20 -12.16 -3.65
C GLY A 38 3.53 -10.69 -3.38
N ASN A 39 3.71 -9.87 -4.42
CA ASN A 39 3.83 -8.43 -4.26
C ASN A 39 2.46 -7.85 -3.90
N ARG A 40 2.40 -6.99 -2.89
CA ARG A 40 1.15 -6.29 -2.54
C ARG A 40 0.84 -5.26 -3.62
N ILE A 41 -0.25 -5.43 -4.36
CA ILE A 41 -0.64 -4.52 -5.46
C ILE A 41 -1.70 -3.49 -5.06
N GLN A 42 -2.38 -3.69 -3.94
CA GLN A 42 -3.36 -2.74 -3.42
C GLN A 42 -3.38 -2.73 -1.89
N LYS A 43 -3.59 -1.55 -1.33
CA LYS A 43 -4.01 -1.28 0.04
C LYS A 43 -5.26 -0.41 -0.03
N ASP A 44 -6.27 -0.76 0.73
CA ASP A 44 -7.46 0.06 0.93
C ASP A 44 -7.65 0.28 2.43
N VAL A 45 -7.72 1.53 2.88
CA VAL A 45 -8.06 1.89 4.26
C VAL A 45 -9.30 2.74 4.23
N ASP A 46 -10.42 2.17 4.64
CA ASP A 46 -11.72 2.84 4.70
C ASP A 46 -12.12 3.56 3.40
N GLY A 47 -11.80 2.96 2.24
CA GLY A 47 -12.06 3.50 0.91
C GLY A 47 -10.91 4.30 0.30
N GLN A 48 -9.86 4.60 1.08
CA GLN A 48 -8.64 5.24 0.57
C GLN A 48 -7.70 4.19 -0.03
N ILE A 49 -7.75 4.11 -1.36
CA ILE A 49 -7.00 3.11 -2.13
C ILE A 49 -5.62 3.65 -2.52
N THR A 50 -4.58 2.88 -2.19
CA THR A 50 -3.24 2.97 -2.75
C THR A 50 -2.96 1.73 -3.59
N LYS A 51 -2.62 1.90 -4.86
CA LYS A 51 -2.20 0.85 -5.78
C LYS A 51 -0.67 0.89 -5.92
N TYR A 52 -0.04 -0.28 -5.98
CA TYR A 52 1.41 -0.42 -6.06
C TYR A 52 1.81 -1.05 -7.40
N VAL A 53 2.74 -0.42 -8.11
CA VAL A 53 3.23 -0.87 -9.42
C VAL A 53 4.66 -1.34 -9.29
N TYR A 54 4.93 -2.56 -9.73
CA TYR A 54 6.24 -3.19 -9.60
C TYR A 54 6.90 -3.48 -10.95
N ASP A 55 8.21 -3.31 -11.00
CA ASP A 55 9.11 -3.92 -11.97
C ASP A 55 9.91 -5.04 -11.28
N GLY A 56 9.51 -6.29 -11.53
CA GLY A 56 10.00 -7.45 -10.78
C GLY A 56 9.63 -7.38 -9.30
N LEU A 57 10.63 -7.14 -8.44
CA LEU A 57 10.46 -6.93 -6.99
C LEU A 57 10.62 -5.45 -6.59
N LYS A 58 10.94 -4.56 -7.53
CA LYS A 58 11.13 -3.14 -7.27
C LYS A 58 9.80 -2.40 -7.39
N LEU A 59 9.41 -1.66 -6.36
CA LEU A 59 8.28 -0.75 -6.42
C LEU A 59 8.68 0.46 -7.27
N VAL A 60 7.99 0.72 -8.38
CA VAL A 60 8.32 1.82 -9.31
C VAL A 60 7.31 2.96 -9.29
N ALA A 61 6.08 2.70 -8.84
CA ALA A 61 5.10 3.75 -8.62
C ALA A 61 4.03 3.37 -7.60
N GLU A 62 3.48 4.38 -6.94
CA GLU A 62 2.22 4.31 -6.22
C GLU A 62 1.17 5.14 -6.96
N LYS A 63 -0.07 4.68 -6.93
CA LYS A 63 -1.22 5.37 -7.53
C LYS A 63 -2.39 5.44 -6.56
N ASP A 64 -3.24 6.42 -6.74
CA ASP A 64 -4.53 6.50 -6.06
C ASP A 64 -5.60 5.62 -6.72
N ALA A 65 -6.82 5.68 -6.17
CA ALA A 65 -8.00 5.00 -6.74
C ALA A 65 -8.25 5.36 -8.22
N ALA A 66 -7.96 6.62 -8.61
CA ALA A 66 -8.15 7.16 -9.95
C ALA A 66 -6.98 6.87 -10.92
N ASP A 67 -6.03 6.01 -10.51
CA ASP A 67 -4.82 5.66 -11.27
C ASP A 67 -3.86 6.82 -11.50
N SER A 68 -4.02 7.93 -10.77
CA SER A 68 -3.07 9.04 -10.77
C SER A 68 -1.82 8.64 -10.00
N ILE A 69 -0.64 8.92 -10.55
CA ILE A 69 0.63 8.64 -9.87
C ILE A 69 0.77 9.59 -8.68
N THR A 70 0.84 9.02 -7.48
CA THR A 70 1.09 9.75 -6.22
C THR A 70 2.57 9.74 -5.87
N SER A 71 3.28 8.66 -6.23
CA SER A 71 4.74 8.56 -6.06
C SER A 71 5.36 7.74 -7.20
N ALA A 72 6.59 8.08 -7.58
CA ALA A 72 7.39 7.31 -8.54
C ALA A 72 8.84 7.15 -8.04
N TYR A 73 9.42 5.98 -8.31
CA TYR A 73 10.74 5.58 -7.82
C TYR A 73 11.63 5.20 -8.99
N THR A 74 12.78 5.87 -9.11
CA THR A 74 13.76 5.60 -10.15
C THR A 74 14.99 4.94 -9.53
N TYR A 75 15.41 3.83 -10.12
CA TYR A 75 16.59 3.08 -9.71
C TYR A 75 17.65 3.13 -10.79
N ASP A 76 18.92 3.05 -10.40
CA ASP A 76 20.01 2.80 -11.34
C ASP A 76 20.11 1.31 -11.75
N LEU A 77 21.08 1.00 -12.60
CA LEU A 77 21.33 -0.37 -13.08
C LEU A 77 21.79 -1.33 -11.97
N SER A 78 22.38 -0.80 -10.89
CA SER A 78 22.77 -1.57 -9.70
C SER A 78 21.58 -1.83 -8.77
N GLY A 79 20.42 -1.22 -9.05
CA GLY A 79 19.23 -1.30 -8.22
C GLY A 79 19.22 -0.34 -7.03
N GLN A 80 20.13 0.63 -6.99
CA GLN A 80 20.10 1.70 -6.00
C GLN A 80 19.01 2.71 -6.36
N LEU A 81 18.21 3.11 -5.37
CA LEU A 81 17.23 4.18 -5.54
C LEU A 81 17.96 5.51 -5.74
N ILE A 82 17.69 6.20 -6.85
CA ILE A 82 18.33 7.47 -7.20
C ILE A 82 17.36 8.64 -7.24
N SER A 83 16.05 8.40 -7.30
CA SER A 83 15.05 9.46 -7.26
C SER A 83 13.72 8.98 -6.71
N VAL A 84 13.06 9.86 -5.95
CA VAL A 84 11.67 9.72 -5.54
C VAL A 84 10.93 10.99 -5.96
N TYR A 85 9.90 10.82 -6.77
CA TYR A 85 8.91 11.85 -7.05
C TYR A 85 7.68 11.59 -6.18
N ASN A 86 7.17 12.62 -5.51
CA ASN A 86 5.91 12.56 -4.77
C ASN A 86 5.00 13.68 -5.29
N ASN A 87 3.89 13.32 -5.92
CA ASN A 87 2.87 14.24 -6.39
C ASN A 87 1.89 14.57 -5.26
N GLY A 88 2.44 15.06 -4.14
CA GLY A 88 1.68 15.25 -2.92
C GLY A 88 0.44 16.11 -3.15
N ASN A 89 -0.72 15.61 -2.72
CA ASN A 89 -1.62 16.48 -1.99
C ASN A 89 -0.99 16.65 -0.60
N THR A 90 -0.42 17.84 -0.37
CA THR A 90 -0.14 18.39 0.96
C THR A 90 -1.43 18.61 1.74
#